data_AF-A0A972I6N2-F1
#
_entry.id   AF-A0A972I6N2-F1
#
_cell.length_a   1.000
_cell.length_b   1.000
_cell.length_c   1.000
_cell.angle_alpha   90.00
_cell.angle_beta   90.00
_cell.angle_gamma   90.00
#
_symmetry.space_group_name_H-M   'P 1'
#
loop_
_entity.id
_entity.type
_entity.pdbx_description
1 polymer ?
#
loop_
_entity_poly.entity_id
_entity_poly.type
_entity_poly.pdbx_seq_one_letter_code
_entity_poly.pdbx_strand_id
1 'polypeptide(L)'
;MKQGKYVQILCLILLFLLAVAAPGWAGGPIDGEVEVIVPAQGLTELDLKTEVYSYRGSSREPVEVHLENPPMRLTAFHVTYDQGKQFLTAEERVKLETEKLVATGPLMTLTPEEVRLPNGGEITALGPEAERLVVKGAFAYQFTDESLRGTGGFLLEGPDWMLEGEDFAGSLRAGEFTADGRLQFRYRDLSGEADSITYHQKEGRLILTGSPLIRWEEGVLQGGADTVISYDLAGGQAKVEGPTKTRFYQDGGVHPSGD
;
A
#
# COMPACT_ATOMS: atom_id res chain seq x y z
N MET A 1 -16.48 29.06 -1.20
CA MET A 1 -15.44 28.27 -0.49
C MET A 1 -15.77 26.78 -0.58
N LYS A 2 -15.41 26.11 -1.68
CA LYS A 2 -15.53 24.64 -1.82
C LYS A 2 -14.24 23.98 -2.36
N GLN A 3 -13.23 24.76 -2.77
CA GLN A 3 -11.98 24.23 -3.33
C GLN A 3 -11.12 23.42 -2.32
N GLY A 4 -11.24 23.68 -1.02
CA GLY A 4 -10.50 22.94 0.02
C GLY A 4 -10.96 21.50 0.27
N LYS A 5 -12.11 21.07 -0.28
CA LYS A 5 -12.60 19.68 -0.10
C LYS A 5 -12.00 18.69 -1.10
N TYR A 6 -11.55 19.18 -2.25
CA TYR A 6 -10.90 18.35 -3.28
C TYR A 6 -9.40 18.10 -2.97
N VAL A 7 -8.86 18.76 -1.94
CA VAL A 7 -7.46 18.66 -1.48
C VAL A 7 -7.24 17.43 -0.58
N GLN A 8 -8.29 16.94 0.09
CA GLN A 8 -8.24 15.73 0.93
C GLN A 8 -8.11 14.43 0.11
N ILE A 9 -8.42 14.50 -1.20
CA ILE A 9 -8.50 13.39 -2.17
C ILE A 9 -7.18 12.63 -2.28
N LEU A 10 -6.09 13.38 -2.27
CA LEU A 10 -4.74 12.88 -2.51
C LEU A 10 -3.98 12.71 -1.18
N CYS A 11 -4.31 13.52 -0.17
CA CYS A 11 -3.80 13.41 1.20
C CYS A 11 -4.14 12.09 1.92
N LEU A 12 -5.22 11.39 1.54
CA LEU A 12 -5.59 10.12 2.16
C LEU A 12 -4.99 8.90 1.42
N ILE A 13 -4.84 8.95 0.08
CA ILE A 13 -3.97 8.01 -0.67
C ILE A 13 -2.55 8.01 -0.08
N LEU A 14 -2.12 9.19 0.36
CA LEU A 14 -0.92 9.47 1.13
C LEU A 14 -0.91 8.89 2.54
N LEU A 15 -2.03 8.86 3.26
CA LEU A 15 -2.07 8.36 4.64
C LEU A 15 -1.76 6.88 4.66
N PHE A 16 -2.15 6.12 3.63
CA PHE A 16 -1.74 4.72 3.53
C PHE A 16 -0.24 4.59 3.28
N LEU A 17 0.31 5.40 2.35
CA LEU A 17 1.75 5.45 2.14
C LEU A 17 2.48 5.91 3.41
N LEU A 18 1.91 6.83 4.19
CA LEU A 18 2.45 7.33 5.47
C LEU A 18 2.29 6.33 6.61
N ALA A 19 1.26 5.49 6.59
CA ALA A 19 0.99 4.47 7.61
C ALA A 19 1.85 3.23 7.35
N VAL A 20 2.03 2.84 6.09
CA VAL A 20 3.09 1.92 5.64
C VAL A 20 4.48 2.51 5.89
N ALA A 21 4.65 3.84 5.72
CA ALA A 21 5.90 4.56 5.99
C ALA A 21 6.17 4.88 7.44
N ALA A 22 5.21 4.67 8.33
CA ALA A 22 5.40 4.99 9.72
C ALA A 22 6.42 4.01 10.29
N PRO A 23 7.28 4.41 11.25
CA PRO A 23 8.50 3.69 11.62
C PRO A 23 8.36 2.24 12.15
N GLY A 24 7.18 1.62 12.10
CA GLY A 24 6.98 0.20 12.41
C GLY A 24 7.64 -0.78 11.43
N TRP A 25 8.07 -0.32 10.24
CA TRP A 25 8.95 -1.09 9.34
C TRP A 25 10.36 -0.49 9.20
N ALA A 26 10.62 0.64 9.86
CA ALA A 26 11.91 1.35 9.85
C ALA A 26 12.93 0.74 10.83
N GLY A 27 12.87 -0.58 11.00
CA GLY A 27 13.94 -1.34 11.62
C GLY A 27 15.05 -1.54 10.60
N GLY A 28 16.30 -1.63 11.05
CA GLY A 28 17.39 -2.11 10.19
C GLY A 28 17.12 -3.53 9.66
N PRO A 29 18.09 -4.15 8.96
CA PRO A 29 17.98 -5.56 8.61
C PRO A 29 17.60 -6.39 9.84
N ILE A 30 16.85 -7.48 9.64
CA ILE A 30 16.45 -8.35 10.75
C ILE A 30 17.72 -8.85 11.43
N ASP A 31 17.99 -8.32 12.62
CA ASP A 31 19.14 -8.62 13.44
C ASP A 31 18.66 -8.92 14.86
N GLY A 32 18.61 -10.19 15.20
CA GLY A 32 18.04 -10.64 16.47
C GLY A 32 17.68 -12.11 16.46
N GLU A 33 17.24 -12.57 17.61
CA GLU A 33 16.80 -13.94 17.79
C GLU A 33 15.44 -14.16 17.08
N VAL A 34 15.35 -15.25 16.32
CA VAL A 34 14.08 -15.75 15.78
C VAL A 34 13.56 -16.77 16.76
N GLU A 35 12.50 -16.43 17.49
CA GLU A 35 11.83 -17.36 18.39
C GLU A 35 10.62 -17.97 17.67
N VAL A 36 10.57 -19.30 17.58
CA VAL A 36 9.43 -20.03 17.02
C VAL A 36 8.71 -20.79 18.12
N ILE A 37 7.44 -20.44 18.34
CA ILE A 37 6.56 -21.04 19.35
C ILE A 37 5.59 -21.97 18.64
N VAL A 38 5.72 -23.27 18.92
CA VAL A 38 4.82 -24.30 18.41
C VAL A 38 3.80 -24.66 19.50
N PRO A 39 2.49 -24.67 19.20
CA PRO A 39 1.47 -25.02 20.16
C PRO A 39 1.60 -26.48 20.62
N ALA A 40 0.98 -26.85 21.75
CA ALA A 40 1.08 -28.19 22.33
C ALA A 40 0.61 -29.32 21.40
N GLN A 41 -0.29 -29.01 20.47
CA GLN A 41 -0.81 -29.94 19.46
C GLN A 41 -0.05 -29.87 18.11
N GLY A 42 0.96 -29.01 18.02
CA GLY A 42 1.75 -28.80 16.82
C GLY A 42 2.86 -29.83 16.63
N LEU A 43 3.57 -29.70 15.52
CA LEU A 43 4.67 -30.58 15.12
C LEU A 43 5.90 -29.73 14.78
N THR A 44 7.08 -30.23 15.16
CA THR A 44 8.38 -29.71 14.70
C THR A 44 9.14 -30.84 14.03
N GLU A 45 9.60 -30.59 12.82
CA GLU A 45 10.49 -31.47 12.07
C GLU A 45 11.79 -30.73 11.79
N LEU A 46 12.92 -31.43 11.92
CA LEU A 46 14.24 -30.90 11.67
C LEU A 46 14.98 -31.81 10.70
N ASP A 47 15.29 -31.28 9.51
CA ASP A 47 16.23 -31.91 8.60
C ASP A 47 17.65 -31.42 8.95
N LEU A 48 18.40 -32.26 9.66
CA LEU A 48 19.78 -31.99 10.06
C LEU A 48 20.77 -31.93 8.89
N LYS A 49 20.42 -32.47 7.72
CA LYS A 49 21.29 -32.44 6.55
C LYS A 49 21.18 -31.11 5.82
N THR A 50 19.99 -30.53 5.79
CA THR A 50 19.72 -29.26 5.10
C THR A 50 19.61 -28.08 6.06
N GLU A 51 19.63 -28.32 7.37
CA GLU A 51 19.43 -27.30 8.42
C GLU A 51 18.09 -26.55 8.24
N VAL A 52 17.06 -27.30 7.85
CA VAL A 52 15.70 -26.79 7.63
C VAL A 52 14.79 -27.28 8.74
N TYR A 53 14.11 -26.33 9.37
CA TYR A 53 13.11 -26.56 10.39
C TYR A 53 11.71 -26.36 9.79
N SER A 54 10.80 -27.29 10.05
CA SER A 54 9.41 -27.23 9.62
C SER A 54 8.51 -27.30 10.83
N TYR A 55 7.66 -26.30 11.00
CA TYR A 55 6.78 -26.13 12.16
C TYR A 55 5.33 -26.10 11.68
N ARG A 56 4.49 -26.94 12.29
CA ARG A 56 3.06 -27.01 11.95
C ARG A 56 2.21 -26.78 13.18
N GLY A 57 1.26 -25.87 13.07
CA GLY A 57 0.26 -25.58 14.08
C GLY A 57 -0.96 -26.49 13.95
N SER A 58 -2.05 -26.08 14.60
CA SER A 58 -3.37 -26.68 14.47
C SER A 58 -4.35 -25.68 13.84
N SER A 59 -5.56 -26.13 13.51
CA SER A 59 -6.61 -25.24 12.97
C SER A 59 -7.07 -24.17 13.98
N ARG A 60 -6.83 -24.38 15.28
CA ARG A 60 -7.23 -23.47 16.36
C ARG A 60 -6.08 -22.64 16.92
N GLU A 61 -4.88 -23.17 16.89
CA GLU A 61 -3.67 -22.57 17.44
C GLU A 61 -2.58 -22.61 16.36
N PRO A 62 -2.25 -21.47 15.70
CA PRO A 62 -1.20 -21.42 14.70
C PRO A 62 0.20 -21.50 15.32
N VAL A 63 1.23 -21.68 14.50
CA VAL A 63 2.61 -21.40 14.88
C VAL A 63 2.77 -19.89 15.05
N GLU A 64 3.52 -19.47 16.07
CA GLU A 64 3.90 -18.08 16.26
C GLU A 64 5.42 -17.93 16.07
N VAL A 65 5.83 -16.86 15.42
CA VAL A 65 7.22 -16.48 15.24
C VAL A 65 7.39 -15.05 15.73
N HIS A 66 8.30 -14.85 16.66
CA HIS A 66 8.67 -13.54 17.16
C HIS A 66 10.02 -13.14 16.60
N LEU A 67 10.09 -11.91 16.12
CA LEU A 67 11.29 -11.26 15.63
C LEU A 67 11.51 -10.04 16.51
N GLU A 68 12.69 -9.93 17.12
CA GLU A 68 12.95 -8.86 18.09
C GLU A 68 13.19 -7.50 17.42
N ASN A 69 13.94 -7.47 16.31
CA ASN A 69 14.29 -6.22 15.63
C ASN A 69 14.09 -6.32 14.10
N PRO A 70 13.14 -5.55 13.53
CA PRO A 70 12.07 -4.83 14.23
C PRO A 70 11.12 -5.81 14.95
N PRO A 71 10.41 -5.36 16.01
CA PRO A 71 9.46 -6.18 16.74
C PRO A 71 8.30 -6.56 15.82
N MET A 72 8.24 -7.84 15.46
CA MET A 72 7.21 -8.38 14.60
C MET A 72 6.70 -9.71 15.14
N ARG A 73 5.40 -9.93 14.99
CA ARG A 73 4.75 -11.21 15.31
C ARG A 73 4.14 -11.80 14.06
N LEU A 74 4.68 -12.92 13.63
CA LEU A 74 4.16 -13.68 12.51
C LEU A 74 3.40 -14.90 13.04
N THR A 75 2.22 -15.15 12.49
CA THR A 75 1.45 -16.37 12.75
C THR A 75 1.07 -17.03 11.44
N ALA A 76 1.15 -18.35 11.39
CA ALA A 76 0.79 -19.15 10.23
C ALA A 76 0.50 -20.60 10.64
N PHE A 77 -0.21 -21.35 9.79
CA PHE A 77 -0.44 -22.77 10.05
C PHE A 77 0.82 -23.61 9.82
N HIS A 78 1.61 -23.26 8.80
CA HIS A 78 2.89 -23.92 8.51
C HIS A 78 3.98 -22.86 8.35
N VAL A 79 5.08 -23.01 9.08
CA VAL A 79 6.29 -22.20 8.96
C VAL A 79 7.47 -23.10 8.63
N THR A 80 8.28 -22.71 7.66
CA THR A 80 9.57 -23.33 7.35
C THR A 80 10.67 -22.29 7.58
N TYR A 81 11.73 -22.68 8.28
CA TYR A 81 12.92 -21.85 8.49
C TYR A 81 14.17 -22.59 8.01
N ASP A 82 14.82 -22.04 6.98
CA ASP A 82 16.12 -22.48 6.49
C ASP A 82 17.19 -21.67 7.24
N GLN A 83 17.85 -22.31 8.22
CA GLN A 83 18.82 -21.65 9.08
C GLN A 83 20.06 -21.20 8.31
N GLY A 84 20.52 -22.01 7.35
CA GLY A 84 21.70 -21.71 6.55
C GLY A 84 21.51 -20.48 5.65
N LYS A 85 20.28 -20.19 5.23
CA LYS A 85 19.93 -19.02 4.43
C LYS A 85 19.25 -17.90 5.21
N GLN A 86 18.96 -18.09 6.49
CA GLN A 86 18.12 -17.19 7.29
C GLN A 86 16.78 -16.87 6.59
N PHE A 87 16.19 -17.87 5.96
CA PHE A 87 15.01 -17.70 5.12
C PHE A 87 13.80 -18.34 5.77
N LEU A 88 12.76 -17.54 6.00
CA LEU A 88 11.52 -17.99 6.60
C LEU A 88 10.40 -17.95 5.56
N THR A 89 9.64 -19.05 5.48
CA THR A 89 8.43 -19.17 4.67
C THR A 89 7.26 -19.49 5.57
N ALA A 90 6.17 -18.73 5.45
CA ALA A 90 4.95 -18.91 6.21
C ALA A 90 3.79 -19.16 5.25
N GLU A 91 3.00 -20.18 5.52
CA GLU A 91 1.94 -20.67 4.65
C GLU A 91 0.64 -20.88 5.42
N GLU A 92 -0.47 -20.64 4.72
CA GLU A 92 -1.84 -20.85 5.18
C GLU A 92 -2.22 -20.00 6.41
N ARG A 93 -3.16 -19.07 6.20
CA ARG A 93 -3.64 -18.13 7.23
C ARG A 93 -2.51 -17.27 7.82
N VAL A 94 -1.62 -16.81 6.95
CA VAL A 94 -0.47 -16.00 7.35
C VAL A 94 -0.96 -14.64 7.83
N LYS A 95 -0.42 -14.21 8.97
CA LYS A 95 -0.62 -12.87 9.53
C LYS A 95 0.68 -12.39 10.18
N LEU A 96 1.26 -11.33 9.66
CA LEU A 96 2.37 -10.59 10.24
C LEU A 96 1.83 -9.31 10.87
N GLU A 97 2.12 -9.10 12.14
CA GLU A 97 1.71 -7.91 12.90
C GLU A 97 2.94 -7.13 13.33
N THR A 98 2.89 -5.82 13.12
CA THR A 98 3.80 -4.84 13.71
C THR A 98 2.98 -3.89 14.58
N GLU A 99 3.64 -2.92 15.22
CA GLU A 99 2.92 -1.88 15.97
C GLU A 99 1.90 -1.10 15.14
N LYS A 100 2.12 -1.01 13.82
CA LYS A 100 1.37 -0.10 12.94
C LYS A 100 0.64 -0.79 11.81
N LEU A 101 0.98 -2.02 11.48
CA LEU A 101 0.46 -2.69 10.29
C LEU A 101 0.18 -4.16 10.56
N VAL A 102 -0.79 -4.67 9.83
CA VAL A 102 -1.09 -6.11 9.74
C VAL A 102 -1.02 -6.51 8.28
N ALA A 103 -0.14 -7.43 7.95
CA ALA A 103 -0.07 -8.05 6.64
C ALA A 103 -0.63 -9.48 6.71
N THR A 104 -1.53 -9.83 5.80
CA THR A 104 -2.12 -11.17 5.70
C THR A 104 -1.96 -11.74 4.31
N GLY A 105 -2.04 -13.06 4.18
CA GLY A 105 -1.99 -13.69 2.87
C GLY A 105 -1.98 -15.22 2.91
N PRO A 106 -2.01 -15.85 1.73
CA PRO A 106 -1.87 -17.30 1.61
C PRO A 106 -0.44 -17.79 1.89
N LEU A 107 0.55 -16.94 1.61
CA LEU A 107 1.99 -17.20 1.72
C LEU A 107 2.70 -15.89 2.04
N MET A 108 3.77 -15.95 2.83
CA MET A 108 4.71 -14.85 3.03
C MET A 108 6.12 -15.42 3.10
N THR A 109 7.06 -14.72 2.49
CA THR A 109 8.48 -15.04 2.64
C THR A 109 9.20 -13.89 3.30
N LEU A 110 10.08 -14.21 4.23
CA LEU A 110 10.85 -13.27 5.03
C LEU A 110 12.33 -13.65 4.97
N THR A 111 13.16 -12.67 4.64
CA THR A 111 14.62 -12.73 4.72
C THR A 111 15.10 -11.61 5.64
N PRO A 112 16.39 -11.55 6.00
CA PRO A 112 16.92 -10.39 6.71
C PRO A 112 16.81 -9.07 5.92
N GLU A 113 16.65 -9.14 4.60
CA GLU A 113 16.66 -7.99 3.69
C GLU A 113 15.26 -7.52 3.30
N GLU A 114 14.28 -8.43 3.23
CA GLU A 114 12.95 -8.11 2.71
C GLU A 114 11.82 -9.03 3.21
N VAL A 115 10.59 -8.51 3.14
CA VAL A 115 9.33 -9.26 3.20
C VAL A 115 8.73 -9.30 1.80
N ARG A 116 8.15 -10.46 1.41
CA ARG A 116 7.36 -10.57 0.19
C ARG A 116 5.98 -11.15 0.45
N LEU A 117 5.01 -10.59 -0.27
CA LEU A 117 3.63 -11.04 -0.33
C LEU A 117 3.27 -11.35 -1.79
N PRO A 118 2.69 -12.52 -2.08
CA PRO A 118 2.16 -12.82 -3.41
C PRO A 118 0.73 -12.28 -3.57
N ASN A 119 0.12 -12.64 -4.69
CA ASN A 119 -1.26 -12.29 -5.02
C ASN A 119 -2.21 -12.78 -3.92
N GLY A 120 -3.17 -11.94 -3.56
CA GLY A 120 -4.10 -12.16 -2.46
C GLY A 120 -3.54 -11.75 -1.10
N GLY A 121 -2.33 -11.20 -1.06
CA GLY A 121 -1.82 -10.54 0.14
C GLY A 121 -2.57 -9.24 0.42
N GLU A 122 -2.81 -8.94 1.69
CA GLU A 122 -3.40 -7.68 2.13
C GLU A 122 -2.49 -7.03 3.18
N ILE A 123 -2.34 -5.70 3.13
CA ILE A 123 -1.64 -4.92 4.14
C ILE A 123 -2.61 -3.88 4.68
N THR A 124 -2.87 -3.90 5.98
CA THR A 124 -3.80 -2.99 6.65
C THR A 124 -3.04 -2.12 7.65
N ALA A 125 -3.23 -0.81 7.55
CA ALA A 125 -2.72 0.16 8.52
C ALA A 125 -3.58 0.17 9.80
N LEU A 126 -2.91 0.11 10.95
CA LEU A 126 -3.49 0.27 12.28
C LEU A 126 -3.47 1.77 12.63
N GLY A 127 -4.55 2.45 12.26
CA GLY A 127 -4.75 3.88 12.50
C GLY A 127 -6.21 4.22 12.77
N PRO A 128 -6.51 5.50 13.06
CA PRO A 128 -7.89 5.96 13.27
C PRO A 128 -8.76 5.79 12.02
N GLU A 129 -8.16 5.81 10.84
CA GLU A 129 -8.78 5.45 9.57
C GLU A 129 -8.11 4.16 9.09
N ALA A 130 -8.89 3.07 9.03
CA ALA A 130 -8.39 1.80 8.56
C ALA A 130 -8.21 1.87 7.04
N GLU A 131 -6.96 1.75 6.60
CA GLU A 131 -6.59 1.79 5.19
C GLU A 131 -5.97 0.46 4.81
N ARG A 132 -6.24 0.01 3.59
CA ARG A 132 -5.90 -1.33 3.13
C ARG A 132 -5.33 -1.32 1.72
N LEU A 133 -4.24 -2.05 1.55
CA LEU A 133 -3.67 -2.44 0.25
C LEU A 133 -4.00 -3.90 0.00
N VAL A 134 -4.63 -4.17 -1.13
CA VAL A 134 -4.82 -5.51 -1.68
C VAL A 134 -3.83 -5.71 -2.82
N VAL A 135 -2.95 -6.70 -2.68
CA VAL A 135 -1.94 -7.07 -3.67
C VAL A 135 -2.56 -8.04 -4.67
N LYS A 136 -2.64 -7.66 -5.95
CA LYS A 136 -3.18 -8.53 -7.02
C LYS A 136 -2.09 -9.28 -7.80
N GLY A 137 -0.82 -8.93 -7.59
CA GLY A 137 0.33 -9.59 -8.21
C GLY A 137 1.41 -9.95 -7.19
N ALA A 138 2.51 -9.21 -7.13
CA ALA A 138 3.59 -9.43 -6.18
C ALA A 138 3.96 -8.13 -5.46
N PHE A 139 4.22 -8.23 -4.17
CA PHE A 139 4.68 -7.14 -3.33
C PHE A 139 5.97 -7.53 -2.62
N ALA A 140 6.88 -6.57 -2.51
CA ALA A 140 8.10 -6.67 -1.72
C ALA A 140 8.34 -5.38 -0.94
N TYR A 141 8.80 -5.52 0.30
CA TYR A 141 9.33 -4.45 1.12
C TYR A 141 10.77 -4.78 1.50
N GLN A 142 11.71 -3.88 1.22
CA GLN A 142 13.12 -4.02 1.58
C GLN A 142 13.44 -3.16 2.80
N PHE A 143 14.01 -3.77 3.83
CA PHE A 143 14.31 -3.10 5.10
C PHE A 143 15.45 -2.07 4.96
N THR A 144 16.53 -2.42 4.25
CA THR A 144 17.75 -1.60 4.19
C THR A 144 17.53 -0.20 3.62
N ASP A 145 16.76 -0.12 2.52
CA ASP A 145 16.49 1.14 1.82
C ASP A 145 15.08 1.67 2.10
N GLU A 146 14.36 1.00 2.99
CA GLU A 146 12.96 1.26 3.31
C GLU A 146 12.14 1.44 2.03
N SER A 147 12.32 0.52 1.09
CA SER A 147 11.75 0.60 -0.24
C SER A 147 10.63 -0.42 -0.39
N LEU A 148 9.59 -0.04 -1.10
CA LEU A 148 8.46 -0.90 -1.40
C LEU A 148 8.27 -0.98 -2.91
N ARG A 149 7.80 -2.13 -3.36
CA ARG A 149 7.45 -2.37 -4.76
C ARG A 149 6.27 -3.32 -4.83
N GLY A 150 5.27 -2.96 -5.63
CA GLY A 150 4.19 -3.83 -6.05
C GLY A 150 4.14 -3.91 -7.56
N THR A 151 3.79 -5.09 -8.07
CA THR A 151 3.62 -5.33 -9.51
C THR A 151 2.42 -6.23 -9.76
N GLY A 152 1.87 -6.19 -10.98
CA GLY A 152 0.80 -7.10 -11.40
C GLY A 152 -0.57 -6.78 -10.80
N GLY A 153 -0.75 -5.54 -10.37
CA GLY A 153 -2.02 -4.99 -9.93
C GLY A 153 -2.09 -4.74 -8.42
N PHE A 154 -2.80 -3.68 -8.06
CA PHE A 154 -3.07 -3.35 -6.67
C PHE A 154 -4.41 -2.61 -6.50
N LEU A 155 -4.97 -2.67 -5.30
CA LEU A 155 -6.06 -1.79 -4.86
C LEU A 155 -5.69 -1.21 -3.51
N LEU A 156 -5.56 0.11 -3.45
CA LEU A 156 -5.48 0.89 -2.22
C LEU A 156 -6.86 1.44 -1.91
N GLU A 157 -7.31 1.28 -0.67
CA GLU A 157 -8.62 1.74 -0.23
C GLU A 157 -8.56 2.29 1.20
N GLY A 158 -9.33 3.35 1.42
CA GLY A 158 -9.69 3.84 2.75
C GLY A 158 -11.19 4.08 2.83
N PRO A 159 -11.67 4.74 3.90
CA PRO A 159 -13.12 4.85 4.17
C PRO A 159 -13.92 5.49 3.02
N ASP A 160 -13.36 6.55 2.42
CA ASP A 160 -14.03 7.38 1.42
C ASP A 160 -13.28 7.43 0.08
N TRP A 161 -12.14 6.73 -0.05
CA TRP A 161 -11.28 6.78 -1.24
C TRP A 161 -10.81 5.41 -1.70
N MET A 162 -10.42 5.34 -2.97
CA MET A 162 -9.71 4.20 -3.57
C MET A 162 -8.73 4.66 -4.64
N LEU A 163 -7.66 3.90 -4.82
CA LEU A 163 -6.72 3.99 -5.93
C LEU A 163 -6.40 2.57 -6.42
N GLU A 164 -6.62 2.32 -7.69
CA GLU A 164 -6.30 1.06 -8.37
C GLU A 164 -5.28 1.33 -9.48
N GLY A 165 -4.36 0.40 -9.69
CA GLY A 165 -3.31 0.49 -10.70
C GLY A 165 -2.60 -0.83 -10.94
N GLU A 166 -1.57 -0.81 -11.78
CA GLU A 166 -0.79 -2.00 -12.16
C GLU A 166 0.48 -2.15 -11.31
N ASP A 167 1.27 -1.10 -11.20
CA ASP A 167 2.55 -1.12 -10.51
C ASP A 167 2.64 0.03 -9.51
N PHE A 168 3.41 -0.17 -8.44
CA PHE A 168 3.81 0.93 -7.57
C PHE A 168 5.20 0.69 -7.00
N ALA A 169 5.91 1.77 -6.70
CA ALA A 169 7.21 1.72 -6.05
C ALA A 169 7.44 2.98 -5.22
N GLY A 170 8.29 2.89 -4.20
CA GLY A 170 8.71 4.07 -3.47
C GLY A 170 9.72 3.78 -2.38
N SER A 171 10.23 4.84 -1.77
CA SER A 171 11.15 4.74 -0.62
C SER A 171 10.72 5.71 0.46
N LEU A 172 10.63 5.20 1.68
CA LEU A 172 10.35 6.00 2.88
C LEU A 172 11.47 7.02 3.11
N ARG A 173 12.71 6.57 2.98
CA ARG A 173 13.91 7.39 3.12
C ARG A 173 13.97 8.51 2.07
N ALA A 174 13.69 8.17 0.81
CA ALA A 174 13.62 9.18 -0.26
C ALA A 174 12.44 10.14 -0.03
N GLY A 175 11.33 9.62 0.48
CA GLY A 175 10.06 10.32 0.58
C GLY A 175 9.43 10.49 -0.80
N GLU A 176 9.56 9.49 -1.67
CA GLU A 176 9.02 9.50 -3.03
C GLU A 176 8.34 8.18 -3.34
N PHE A 177 7.13 8.26 -3.90
CA PHE A 177 6.31 7.09 -4.24
C PHE A 177 5.66 7.33 -5.59
N THR A 178 5.66 6.32 -6.44
CA THR A 178 5.02 6.35 -7.75
C THR A 178 4.09 5.16 -7.88
N ALA A 179 2.90 5.42 -8.41
CA ALA A 179 1.99 4.40 -8.93
C ALA A 179 1.90 4.58 -10.44
N ASP A 180 1.83 3.48 -11.17
CA ASP A 180 1.79 3.45 -12.63
C ASP A 180 0.79 2.41 -13.16
N GLY A 181 0.38 2.61 -14.41
CA GLY A 181 -0.43 1.69 -15.18
C GLY A 181 -1.92 1.90 -14.95
N ARG A 182 -2.54 2.59 -15.91
CA ARG A 182 -3.99 2.86 -16.03
C ARG A 182 -4.67 3.08 -14.67
N LEU A 183 -4.15 4.06 -13.95
CA LEU A 183 -4.60 4.35 -12.60
C LEU A 183 -6.03 4.83 -12.61
N GLN A 184 -6.81 4.36 -11.65
CA GLN A 184 -8.16 4.84 -11.39
C GLN A 184 -8.27 5.22 -9.92
N PHE A 185 -8.74 6.42 -9.65
CA PHE A 185 -8.97 6.87 -8.28
C PHE A 185 -10.37 7.42 -8.11
N ARG A 186 -10.90 7.28 -6.90
CA ARG A 186 -12.18 7.86 -6.48
C ARG A 186 -12.06 8.36 -5.05
N TYR A 187 -12.65 9.51 -4.76
CA TYR A 187 -12.89 10.02 -3.42
C TYR A 187 -14.22 10.76 -3.42
N ARG A 188 -15.20 10.26 -2.66
CA ARG A 188 -16.55 10.83 -2.61
C ARG A 188 -17.08 11.10 -4.03
N ASP A 189 -17.33 12.37 -4.37
CA ASP A 189 -17.89 12.81 -5.66
C ASP A 189 -16.83 13.14 -6.73
N LEU A 190 -15.55 12.89 -6.44
CA LEU A 190 -14.46 13.04 -7.39
C LEU A 190 -13.93 11.68 -7.82
N SER A 191 -13.66 11.56 -9.11
CA SER A 191 -13.00 10.40 -9.71
C SER A 191 -12.00 10.85 -10.75
N GLY A 192 -11.03 10.00 -11.05
CA GLY A 192 -10.14 10.27 -12.14
C GLY A 192 -9.30 9.09 -12.58
N GLU A 193 -8.58 9.35 -13.65
CA GLU A 193 -7.70 8.41 -14.34
C GLU A 193 -6.37 9.12 -14.62
N ALA A 194 -5.26 8.38 -14.57
CA ALA A 194 -3.93 8.86 -14.97
C ALA A 194 -3.06 7.66 -15.36
N ASP A 195 -2.03 7.86 -16.17
CA ASP A 195 -1.06 6.79 -16.43
C ASP A 195 -0.08 6.63 -15.27
N SER A 196 0.26 7.73 -14.60
CA SER A 196 1.19 7.76 -13.47
C SER A 196 0.82 8.82 -12.43
N ILE A 197 1.01 8.48 -11.15
CA ILE A 197 0.88 9.38 -10.00
C ILE A 197 2.16 9.29 -9.18
N THR A 198 2.88 10.40 -9.04
CA THR A 198 4.06 10.51 -8.18
C THR A 198 3.77 11.40 -6.98
N TYR A 199 4.13 10.96 -5.79
CA TYR A 199 4.05 11.68 -4.54
C TYR A 199 5.45 11.99 -4.00
N HIS A 200 5.74 13.27 -3.78
CA HIS A 200 6.94 13.76 -3.10
C HIS A 200 6.58 14.21 -1.68
N GLN A 201 6.91 13.38 -0.70
CA GLN A 201 6.52 13.52 0.70
C GLN A 201 7.07 14.77 1.36
N LYS A 202 8.37 15.03 1.17
CA LYS A 202 9.06 16.17 1.78
C LYS A 202 8.52 17.51 1.27
N GLU A 203 8.03 17.53 0.04
CA GLU A 203 7.46 18.72 -0.59
C GLU A 203 5.95 18.84 -0.37
N GLY A 204 5.28 17.78 0.12
CA GLY A 204 3.83 17.73 0.15
C GLY A 204 3.23 17.93 -1.25
N ARG A 205 3.87 17.33 -2.27
CA ARG A 205 3.52 17.56 -3.68
C ARG A 205 3.14 16.27 -4.35
N LEU A 206 2.13 16.33 -5.21
CA LEU A 206 1.70 15.20 -6.02
C LEU A 206 1.62 15.58 -7.50
N ILE A 207 1.97 14.65 -8.37
CA ILE A 207 2.08 14.87 -9.82
C ILE A 207 1.31 13.78 -10.55
N LEU A 208 0.33 14.16 -11.37
CA LEU A 208 -0.35 13.27 -12.31
C LEU A 208 0.22 13.50 -13.71
N THR A 209 0.50 12.42 -14.43
CA THR A 209 0.97 12.47 -15.82
C THR A 209 0.30 11.39 -16.68
N GLY A 210 0.47 11.52 -18.00
CA GLY A 210 -0.06 10.58 -19.00
C GLY A 210 -1.58 10.65 -19.13
N SER A 211 -2.04 11.69 -19.84
CA SER A 211 -3.46 11.90 -20.17
C SER A 211 -4.43 11.91 -18.98
N PRO A 212 -4.15 12.70 -17.91
CA PRO A 212 -4.97 12.69 -16.72
C PRO A 212 -6.40 13.15 -17.00
N LEU A 213 -7.37 12.49 -16.39
CA LEU A 213 -8.78 12.81 -16.48
C LEU A 213 -9.35 12.92 -15.08
N ILE A 214 -9.92 14.07 -14.75
CA ILE A 214 -10.47 14.34 -13.42
C ILE A 214 -11.91 14.78 -13.59
N ARG A 215 -12.83 14.10 -12.90
CA ARG A 215 -14.26 14.36 -12.90
C ARG A 215 -14.69 14.73 -11.50
N TRP A 216 -15.45 15.79 -11.36
CA TRP A 216 -16.11 16.20 -10.12
C TRP A 216 -17.56 16.56 -10.41
N GLU A 217 -18.35 16.80 -9.36
CA GLU A 217 -19.78 17.13 -9.45
C GLU A 217 -20.10 18.21 -10.50
N GLU A 218 -19.26 19.25 -10.56
CA GLU A 218 -19.52 20.46 -11.34
C GLU A 218 -18.73 20.48 -12.66
N GLY A 219 -17.99 19.42 -13.02
CA GLY A 219 -17.21 19.44 -14.26
C GLY A 219 -16.22 18.31 -14.48
N VAL A 220 -15.41 18.49 -15.53
CA VAL A 220 -14.36 17.57 -15.94
C VAL A 220 -13.16 18.33 -16.50
N LEU A 221 -11.96 17.86 -16.16
CA LEU A 221 -10.68 18.30 -16.69
C LEU A 221 -10.02 17.11 -17.38
N GLN A 222 -9.67 17.28 -18.64
CA GLN A 222 -8.98 16.28 -19.44
C GLN A 222 -7.66 16.85 -19.95
N GLY A 223 -6.55 16.19 -19.59
CA GLY A 223 -5.22 16.44 -20.11
C GLY A 223 -4.90 15.59 -21.34
N GLY A 224 -3.98 16.05 -22.17
CA GLY A 224 -3.32 15.23 -23.19
C GLY A 224 -2.15 14.43 -22.60
N ALA A 225 -1.46 13.67 -23.46
CA ALA A 225 -0.32 12.84 -23.05
C ALA A 225 0.79 13.64 -22.35
N ASP A 226 1.08 14.84 -22.84
CA ASP A 226 2.12 15.74 -22.30
C ASP A 226 1.61 16.63 -21.15
N THR A 227 0.41 16.38 -20.62
CA THR A 227 -0.13 17.16 -19.50
C THR A 227 0.45 16.70 -18.18
N VAL A 228 0.92 17.67 -17.40
CA VAL A 228 1.37 17.48 -16.03
C VAL A 228 0.43 18.25 -15.11
N ILE A 229 -0.21 17.56 -14.17
CA ILE A 229 -0.98 18.21 -13.11
C ILE A 229 -0.21 18.06 -11.80
N SER A 230 0.29 19.19 -11.28
CA SER A 230 0.96 19.26 -10.00
C SER A 230 0.02 19.80 -8.93
N TYR A 231 -0.05 19.12 -7.79
CA TYR A 231 -0.83 19.50 -6.63
C TYR A 231 0.10 19.83 -5.46
N ASP A 232 -0.02 21.04 -4.94
CA ASP A 232 0.54 21.40 -3.63
C ASP A 232 -0.52 21.10 -2.56
N LEU A 233 -0.23 20.11 -1.71
CA LEU A 233 -1.17 19.62 -0.70
C LEU A 233 -1.34 20.62 0.46
N ALA A 234 -0.30 21.39 0.78
CA ALA A 234 -0.36 22.39 1.84
C ALA A 234 -1.16 23.63 1.40
N GLY A 235 -0.92 24.07 0.17
CA GLY A 235 -1.62 25.21 -0.42
C GLY A 235 -3.02 24.88 -0.93
N GLY A 236 -3.32 23.61 -1.16
CA GLY A 236 -4.57 23.16 -1.78
C GLY A 236 -4.74 23.64 -3.22
N GLN A 237 -3.63 23.85 -3.93
CA GLN A 237 -3.60 24.41 -5.27
C GLN A 237 -3.19 23.36 -6.29
N ALA A 238 -3.86 23.38 -7.43
CA ALA A 238 -3.52 22.59 -8.59
C ALA A 238 -2.93 23.49 -9.67
N LYS A 239 -1.77 23.10 -10.20
CA LYS A 239 -1.15 23.70 -11.39
C LYS A 239 -1.21 22.69 -12.52
N VAL A 240 -1.60 23.14 -13.69
CA VAL A 240 -1.75 22.30 -14.88
C VAL A 240 -0.83 22.87 -15.96
N GLU A 241 0.05 22.04 -16.49
CA GLU A 241 0.95 22.37 -17.60
C GLU A 241 0.66 21.47 -18.78
N GLY A 242 0.67 22.02 -20.00
CA GLY A 242 0.34 21.30 -21.23
C GLY A 242 -1.11 21.42 -21.70
N PRO A 243 -1.50 20.69 -22.75
CA PRO A 243 -2.79 20.86 -23.43
C PRO A 243 -3.93 20.28 -22.59
N THR A 244 -4.93 21.12 -22.25
CA THR A 244 -6.09 20.67 -21.47
C THR A 244 -7.42 21.10 -22.06
N LYS A 245 -8.46 20.33 -21.74
CA LYS A 245 -9.86 20.65 -22.01
C LYS A 245 -10.63 20.57 -20.69
N THR A 246 -11.23 21.67 -20.29
CA THR A 246 -12.07 21.74 -19.10
C THR A 246 -13.51 22.03 -19.50
N ARG A 247 -14.46 21.28 -18.94
CA ARG A 247 -15.90 21.53 -19.09
C ARG A 247 -16.52 21.69 -17.71
N PHE A 248 -17.42 22.65 -17.58
CA PHE A 248 -18.21 22.87 -16.38
C PHE A 248 -19.65 22.51 -16.66
N TYR A 249 -20.26 21.74 -15.76
CA TYR A 249 -21.69 21.48 -15.79
C TYR A 249 -22.39 22.70 -15.19
N GLN A 250 -23.27 23.33 -15.97
CA GLN A 250 -24.17 24.33 -15.45
C GLN A 250 -25.39 23.59 -14.90
N ASP A 251 -25.72 23.81 -13.63
CA ASP A 251 -27.03 23.42 -13.12
C ASP A 251 -28.08 24.01 -14.04
N GLY A 252 -28.80 23.15 -14.75
CA GLY A 252 -29.97 23.55 -15.52
C GLY A 252 -30.98 24.11 -14.54
N GLY A 253 -30.95 25.43 -14.34
CA GLY A 253 -31.94 26.14 -13.57
C GLY A 253 -33.31 25.69 -14.08
N VAL A 254 -34.06 25.03 -13.20
CA VAL A 254 -35.49 24.88 -13.40
C VAL A 254 -36.02 26.30 -13.47
N HIS A 255 -36.27 26.79 -14.67
CA HIS A 255 -37.22 27.88 -14.85
C HIS A 255 -38.57 27.30 -14.41
N PRO A 256 -39.23 27.83 -13.37
CA PRO A 256 -40.67 27.78 -13.39
C PRO A 256 -41.06 28.71 -14.55
N SER A 257 -41.31 28.11 -15.71
CA SER A 257 -42.18 28.71 -16.70
C SER A 257 -43.44 29.12 -15.96
N GLY A 258 -43.72 30.42 -15.98
CA GLY A 258 -44.87 30.98 -15.30
C GLY A 258 -46.16 30.33 -15.77
N ASP A 259 -47.05 30.14 -14.81
CA ASP A 259 -48.50 30.29 -14.93
C ASP A 259 -48.96 31.15 -13.75
#